data_AF-A0A0L6WJT2-F1
#
_entry.id   AF-A0A0L6WJT2-F1
#
_cell.length_a   1.000
_cell.length_b   1.000
_cell.length_c   1.000
_cell.angle_alpha   90.00
_cell.angle_beta   90.00
_cell.angle_gamma   90.00
#
_symmetry.space_group_name_H-M   'P 1'
#
loop_
_entity.id
_entity.type
_entity.pdbx_description
1 polymer ?
#
loop_
_entity_poly.entity_id
_entity_poly.type
_entity_poly.pdbx_seq_one_letter_code
_entity_poly.pdbx_strand_id
1 'polypeptide(L)'
;ETSNYMLELPMTLQKQRIYPKFHMLLLQLYKASNNVLFPNQATPEPYIFGVLDNQEWFVDDLIGHQWKGTNHKFEDHLSLGDTTWESLATCKDLKALDRYLEL
;
A
#
# COMPACT_ATOMS: atom_id res chain seq x y z
N GLU A 1 26.23 21.14 -19.88
CA GLU A 1 25.76 21.44 -18.52
C GLU A 1 24.67 20.45 -18.16
N THR A 2 24.63 19.94 -16.92
CA THR A 2 23.54 19.05 -16.50
C THR A 2 22.44 19.90 -15.86
N SER A 3 21.28 19.99 -16.51
CA SER A 3 20.12 20.76 -16.09
C SER A 3 19.40 20.12 -14.89
N ASN A 4 20.10 19.94 -13.77
CA ASN A 4 19.57 19.34 -12.55
C ASN A 4 19.61 20.32 -11.39
N TYR A 5 18.58 20.26 -10.54
CA TYR A 5 18.47 21.04 -9.31
C TYR A 5 18.37 20.10 -8.09
N MET A 6 18.86 20.60 -6.96
CA MET A 6 18.73 19.93 -5.66
C MET A 6 17.63 20.63 -4.87
N LEU A 7 16.64 19.88 -4.41
CA LEU A 7 15.53 20.37 -3.60
C LEU A 7 15.63 19.84 -2.17
N GLU A 8 15.21 20.65 -1.20
CA GLU A 8 15.01 20.19 0.17
C GLU A 8 13.72 19.36 0.23
N LEU A 9 13.85 18.08 0.56
CA LEU A 9 12.71 17.16 0.66
C LEU A 9 12.25 17.00 2.11
N PRO A 10 10.93 16.93 2.38
CA PRO A 10 10.41 16.50 3.66
C PRO A 10 10.98 15.14 4.10
N MET A 11 11.13 14.94 5.41
CA MET A 11 11.67 13.70 5.99
C MET A 11 10.91 12.44 5.57
N THR A 12 9.62 12.55 5.29
CA THR A 12 8.78 11.44 4.82
C THR A 12 9.26 10.89 3.46
N LEU A 13 9.58 11.78 2.51
CA LEU A 13 10.07 11.40 1.19
C LEU A 13 11.51 10.84 1.26
N GLN A 14 12.34 11.38 2.15
CA GLN A 14 13.69 10.87 2.37
C GLN A 14 13.67 9.43 2.92
N LYS A 15 12.76 9.11 3.86
CA LYS A 15 12.58 7.75 4.38
C LYS A 15 12.22 6.74 3.29
N GLN A 16 11.50 7.19 2.26
CA GLN A 16 11.14 6.39 1.09
C GLN A 16 12.26 6.33 0.03
N ARG A 17 13.46 6.82 0.35
CA ARG A 17 14.64 6.83 -0.52
C ARG A 17 14.44 7.65 -1.80
N ILE A 18 13.57 8.66 -1.77
CA ILE A 18 13.44 9.61 -2.88
C ILE A 18 14.66 10.52 -2.87
N TYR A 19 15.33 10.62 -4.03
CA TYR A 19 16.51 11.46 -4.19
C TYR A 19 16.12 12.93 -4.40
N PRO A 20 16.83 13.89 -3.77
CA PRO A 20 16.55 15.33 -3.87
C PRO A 20 16.95 15.96 -5.21
N LYS A 21 17.52 15.18 -6.15
CA LYS A 21 18.05 15.67 -7.43
C LYS A 21 17.03 15.46 -8.54
N PHE A 22 16.55 16.55 -9.11
CA PHE A 22 15.55 16.53 -10.19
C PHE A 22 16.07 17.22 -11.44
N HIS A 23 15.72 16.67 -12.60
CA HIS A 23 15.96 17.34 -13.87
C HIS A 23 15.01 18.52 -14.04
N MET A 24 15.50 19.63 -14.60
CA MET A 24 14.75 20.88 -14.77
C MET A 24 13.39 20.68 -15.45
N LEU A 25 13.31 19.82 -16.46
CA LEU A 25 12.06 19.55 -17.21
C LEU A 25 10.97 18.88 -16.37
N LEU A 26 11.33 18.29 -15.22
CA LEU A 26 10.39 17.68 -14.29
C LEU A 26 9.93 18.65 -13.20
N LEU A 27 10.55 19.84 -13.12
CA LEU A 27 10.21 20.85 -12.13
C LEU A 27 9.18 21.81 -12.71
N GLN A 28 8.18 22.12 -11.89
CA GLN A 28 7.17 23.12 -12.19
C GLN A 28 7.09 24.11 -11.04
N LEU A 29 6.81 25.38 -11.36
CA LEU A 29 6.60 26.39 -10.34
C LEU A 29 5.39 26.01 -9.49
N TYR A 30 5.55 26.08 -8.17
CA TYR A 30 4.45 25.82 -7.25
C TYR A 30 3.30 26.81 -7.51
N LYS A 31 2.10 26.26 -7.69
CA LYS A 31 0.85 27.03 -7.78
C LYS A 31 -0.04 26.61 -6.64
N ALA A 32 -0.41 27.58 -5.79
CA ALA A 32 -1.33 27.33 -4.69
C ALA A 32 -2.68 26.81 -5.21
N SER A 33 -3.24 25.83 -4.50
CA SER A 33 -4.57 25.27 -4.77
C SER A 33 -5.66 26.31 -4.51
N ASN A 34 -6.77 26.26 -5.26
CA ASN A 34 -7.91 27.14 -5.04
C ASN A 34 -8.82 26.54 -3.96
N ASN A 35 -8.70 27.04 -2.73
CA ASN A 35 -9.45 26.56 -1.57
C ASN A 35 -10.98 26.76 -1.68
N VAL A 36 -11.45 27.64 -2.57
CA VAL A 36 -12.90 27.82 -2.81
C VAL A 36 -13.45 26.68 -3.66
N LEU A 37 -12.66 26.19 -4.62
CA LEU A 37 -13.04 25.07 -5.48
C LEU A 37 -12.79 23.72 -4.80
N PHE A 38 -11.85 23.66 -3.85
CA PHE A 38 -11.49 22.45 -3.13
C PHE A 38 -11.50 22.67 -1.61
N PRO A 39 -12.69 22.86 -1.00
CA PRO A 39 -12.81 22.95 0.45
C PRO A 39 -12.38 21.62 1.10
N ASN A 40 -11.77 21.70 2.30
CA ASN A 40 -11.27 20.58 3.12
C ASN A 40 -9.85 20.03 2.84
N GLN A 41 -8.97 20.76 2.15
CA GLN A 41 -7.54 20.38 2.00
C GLN A 41 -6.66 20.75 3.22
N ALA A 42 -7.24 20.96 4.41
CA ALA A 42 -6.54 21.55 5.57
C ALA A 42 -5.36 20.71 6.09
N THR A 43 -5.31 19.43 5.70
CA THR A 43 -4.14 18.57 5.85
C THR A 43 -4.01 17.75 4.57
N PRO A 44 -2.90 17.84 3.82
CA PRO A 44 -2.56 16.71 2.98
C PRO A 44 -2.44 15.52 3.94
N GLU A 45 -3.37 14.57 3.86
CA GLU A 45 -3.08 13.24 4.37
C GLU A 45 -1.69 12.89 3.85
N PRO A 46 -0.76 12.46 4.73
CA PRO A 46 0.58 12.13 4.27
C PRO A 46 0.40 11.10 3.17
N TYR A 47 0.70 11.52 1.93
CA TYR A 47 0.59 10.65 0.78
C TYR A 47 1.52 9.47 1.05
N ILE A 48 0.94 8.31 1.35
CA ILE A 48 1.67 7.13 1.75
C ILE A 48 2.30 6.56 0.48
N PHE A 49 3.50 7.03 0.11
CA PHE A 49 4.26 6.36 -0.95
C PHE A 49 4.75 5.00 -0.41
N GLY A 50 4.20 3.94 -0.98
CA GLY A 50 4.53 2.57 -0.61
C GLY A 50 3.76 2.13 0.61
N VAL A 51 3.01 1.03 0.44
CA VAL A 51 2.51 0.22 1.54
C VAL A 51 3.73 -0.09 2.42
N LEU A 52 3.63 0.24 3.71
CA LEU A 52 4.61 -0.20 4.70
C LEU A 52 4.71 -1.73 4.56
N ASP A 53 5.92 -2.29 4.47
CA ASP A 53 6.17 -3.72 4.19
C ASP A 53 5.49 -4.67 5.21
N ASN A 54 4.99 -4.11 6.32
CA ASN A 54 4.25 -4.74 7.41
C ASN A 54 2.78 -4.29 7.51
N GLN A 55 2.18 -3.79 6.43
CA GLN A 55 0.76 -3.46 6.43
C GLN A 55 -0.06 -4.74 6.57
N GLU A 56 -0.75 -4.88 7.69
CA GLU A 56 -1.72 -5.95 7.92
C GLU A 56 -3.01 -5.64 7.16
N TRP A 57 -3.51 -6.63 6.43
CA TRP A 57 -4.80 -6.56 5.72
C TRP A 57 -5.84 -7.39 6.47
N PHE A 58 -7.06 -6.89 6.52
CA PHE A 58 -8.18 -7.65 7.07
C PHE A 58 -8.66 -8.68 6.04
N VAL A 59 -8.72 -9.93 6.47
CA VAL A 59 -9.30 -11.04 5.71
C VAL A 59 -10.76 -11.19 6.15
N ASP A 60 -11.68 -11.09 5.20
CA ASP A 60 -13.12 -11.25 5.45
C ASP A 60 -13.46 -12.74 5.58
N ASP A 61 -13.08 -13.53 4.56
CA ASP A 61 -13.39 -14.96 4.46
C ASP A 61 -12.32 -15.70 3.64
N LEU A 62 -12.25 -17.03 3.86
CA LEU A 62 -11.54 -17.93 2.97
C LEU A 62 -12.52 -18.51 1.97
N ILE A 63 -12.26 -18.34 0.67
CA ILE A 63 -13.19 -18.71 -0.39
C ILE A 63 -12.78 -19.98 -1.14
N GLY A 64 -11.55 -20.46 -0.92
CA GLY A 64 -11.01 -21.61 -1.61
C GLY A 64 -9.75 -22.17 -0.95
N HIS A 65 -9.39 -23.38 -1.35
CA HIS A 65 -8.10 -23.97 -1.01
C HIS A 65 -7.54 -24.78 -2.19
N GLN A 66 -6.21 -24.86 -2.26
CA GLN A 66 -5.51 -25.72 -3.20
C GLN A 66 -4.43 -26.51 -2.48
N TRP A 67 -4.33 -27.79 -2.85
CA TRP A 67 -3.26 -28.66 -2.42
C TRP A 67 -2.28 -28.92 -3.58
N LYS A 68 -1.01 -28.58 -3.40
CA LYS A 68 0.07 -28.94 -4.32
C LYS A 68 1.21 -29.64 -3.58
N GLY A 69 1.18 -30.97 -3.58
CA GLY A 69 2.20 -31.80 -2.92
C GLY A 69 2.09 -31.77 -1.40
N THR A 70 2.93 -31.02 -0.71
CA THR A 70 2.83 -30.75 0.74
C THR A 70 2.39 -29.32 1.04
N ASN A 71 2.31 -28.47 0.00
CA ASN A 71 1.94 -27.07 0.15
C ASN A 71 0.43 -26.92 0.07
N HIS A 72 -0.14 -26.42 1.16
CA HIS A 72 -1.54 -26.06 1.28
C HIS A 72 -1.63 -24.55 1.21
N LYS A 73 -2.46 -24.07 0.29
CA LYS A 73 -2.75 -22.65 0.17
C LYS A 73 -4.24 -22.42 0.28
N PHE A 74 -4.60 -21.31 0.90
CA PHE A 74 -5.96 -20.81 0.98
C PHE A 74 -6.07 -19.57 0.12
N GLU A 75 -7.27 -19.38 -0.41
CA GLU A 75 -7.64 -18.20 -1.16
C GLU A 75 -8.38 -17.26 -0.22
N ASP A 76 -7.72 -16.16 0.12
CA ASP A 76 -8.14 -15.18 1.12
C ASP A 76 -8.86 -14.04 0.41
N HIS A 77 -10.10 -13.77 0.78
CA HIS A 77 -10.84 -12.59 0.32
C HIS A 77 -10.60 -11.43 1.29
N LEU A 78 -9.93 -10.38 0.81
CA LEU A 78 -9.58 -9.21 1.61
C LEU A 78 -10.75 -8.22 1.65
N SER A 79 -10.85 -7.44 2.74
CA SER A 79 -11.91 -6.42 2.88
C SER A 79 -11.86 -5.30 1.83
N LEU A 80 -10.74 -5.19 1.08
CA LEU A 80 -10.60 -4.25 -0.03
C LEU A 80 -11.19 -4.80 -1.35
N GLY A 81 -11.63 -6.05 -1.38
CA GLY A 81 -12.19 -6.74 -2.55
C GLY A 81 -11.16 -7.46 -3.42
N ASP A 82 -9.88 -7.42 -3.02
CA ASP A 82 -8.82 -8.22 -3.65
C ASP A 82 -8.79 -9.64 -3.07
N THR A 83 -8.23 -10.57 -3.86
CA THR A 83 -8.05 -11.97 -3.45
C THR A 83 -6.58 -12.35 -3.52
N THR A 84 -6.06 -13.00 -2.49
CA THR A 84 -4.67 -13.47 -2.42
C THR A 84 -4.58 -14.95 -2.08
N TRP A 85 -3.46 -15.59 -2.42
CA TRP A 85 -3.20 -17.00 -2.11
C TRP A 85 -2.15 -17.12 -1.01
N GLU A 86 -2.59 -17.43 0.19
CA GLU A 86 -1.75 -17.49 1.38
C GLU A 86 -1.50 -18.91 1.85
N SER A 87 -0.40 -19.09 2.59
CA SER A 87 -0.04 -20.40 3.14
C SER A 87 -0.86 -20.73 4.39
N LEU A 88 -1.07 -22.00 4.69
CA LEU A 88 -1.68 -22.42 5.96
C LEU A 88 -0.97 -21.81 7.18
N ALA A 89 0.36 -21.63 7.13
CA ALA A 89 1.10 -21.01 8.23
C ALA A 89 0.74 -19.53 8.44
N THR A 90 0.36 -18.82 7.37
CA THR A 90 -0.14 -17.44 7.40
C THR A 90 -1.58 -17.41 7.93
N CYS A 91 -2.44 -18.32 7.46
CA CYS A 91 -3.87 -18.32 7.78
C CYS A 91 -4.22 -18.97 9.14
N LYS A 92 -3.27 -19.63 9.81
CA LYS A 92 -3.52 -20.46 11.01
C LYS A 92 -4.22 -19.72 12.17
N ASP A 93 -3.99 -18.41 12.29
CA ASP A 93 -4.50 -17.58 13.38
C ASP A 93 -5.76 -16.78 12.95
N LEU A 94 -6.24 -16.99 11.70
CA LEU A 94 -7.43 -16.31 11.19
C LEU A 94 -8.70 -17.02 11.67
N LYS A 95 -9.62 -16.25 12.25
CA LYS A 95 -10.99 -16.74 12.53
C LYS A 95 -11.72 -17.21 11.26
N ALA A 96 -11.35 -16.67 10.10
CA ALA A 96 -11.88 -17.10 8.81
C ALA A 96 -11.51 -18.57 8.51
N LEU A 97 -10.36 -19.05 8.98
CA LEU A 97 -9.97 -20.45 8.84
C LEU A 97 -10.86 -21.37 9.68
N ASP A 98 -11.12 -21.01 10.93
CA ASP A 98 -12.02 -21.78 11.80
C ASP A 98 -13.40 -21.96 11.15
N ARG A 99 -13.99 -20.85 10.67
CA ARG A 99 -15.29 -20.86 9.97
C ARG A 99 -15.26 -21.70 8.69
N TYR A 100 -14.17 -21.63 7.93
CA TYR A 100 -14.01 -22.39 6.70
C TYR A 100 -13.99 -23.91 6.94
N LEU A 101 -13.40 -24.34 8.06
CA LEU A 101 -13.29 -25.76 8.42
C LEU A 101 -14.53 -26.31 9.14
N GLU A 102 -15.46 -25.44 9.56
CA GLU A 102 -16.77 -25.84 10.10
C GLU A 102 -17.79 -26.23 9.00
N LEU A 103 -17.48 -25.94 7.72
CA LEU A 103 -18.29 -26.29 6.55
C LEU A 103 -18.09 -27.76 6.14
#